data_AF-A0AA38Q0M2-F1
#
_entry.id   AF-A0AA38Q0M2-F1
#
_cell.length_a   1.000
_cell.length_b   1.000
_cell.length_c   1.000
_cell.angle_alpha   90.00
_cell.angle_beta   90.00
_cell.angle_gamma   90.00
#
_symmetry.space_group_name_H-M   'P 1'
#
loop_
_entity.id
_entity.type
_entity.pdbx_description
1 polymer ?
#
loop_
_entity_poly.entity_id
_entity_poly.type
_entity_poly.pdbx_seq_one_letter_code
_entity_poly.pdbx_strand_id
1 'polypeptide(L)'
;MFRFASTVFVFTHLWAVLAKSVVSSRQATTDVHLAVAPNCGSLSGPPADINNGLKPLSNYSTIVAFGDSYTSGGTFNGAVLPPPVLSPPNPNAGGRITNGALWVENLATVANATLQDWAVNGSIVDHNMYPSINFAGIPDYLTQVQNYIGVRPSSVVDDTLYVIFMGMGDYELRNEIYQGPESLTTLASDIIYSILELNSNPVFAKNFLIVDNYGRGTESDAGDAYKASLFSQLYEVSNDLDYDLSFAFVDFKTLWDGVLNGSPGYEAFGYTNAGACLANDNSMTVECDDPNHTFYWIPGTPSAATHSIMAEYVQEVLTQCLV
;
A
#
# COMPACT_ATOMS: atom_id res chain seq x y z
N MET A 1 -19.50 51.96 -58.04
CA MET A 1 -20.61 51.48 -58.89
C MET A 1 -21.05 50.14 -58.33
N PHE A 2 -22.33 50.02 -57.96
CA PHE A 2 -22.97 48.86 -57.34
C PHE A 2 -22.86 47.57 -58.18
N ARG A 3 -22.74 46.39 -57.54
CA ARG A 3 -23.84 45.39 -57.46
C ARG A 3 -23.50 44.17 -56.59
N PHE A 4 -24.55 43.71 -55.90
CA PHE A 4 -24.71 42.58 -54.98
C PHE A 4 -24.64 41.19 -55.63
N ALA A 5 -24.39 40.17 -54.79
CA ALA A 5 -24.96 38.80 -54.76
C ALA A 5 -23.86 37.77 -54.36
N SER A 6 -24.04 36.73 -53.57
CA SER A 6 -25.13 36.19 -52.75
C SER A 6 -24.51 35.12 -51.84
N THR A 7 -25.09 34.96 -50.66
CA THR A 7 -24.80 33.96 -49.63
C THR A 7 -25.10 32.54 -50.10
N VAL A 8 -24.20 31.59 -49.83
CA VAL A 8 -24.53 30.15 -49.74
C VAL A 8 -23.84 29.60 -48.49
N PHE A 9 -24.63 29.35 -47.44
CA PHE A 9 -24.20 28.59 -46.27
C PHE A 9 -24.32 27.10 -46.60
N VAL A 10 -23.20 26.39 -46.61
CA VAL A 10 -23.19 24.93 -46.63
C VAL A 10 -23.27 24.45 -45.18
N PHE A 11 -24.42 23.91 -44.79
CA PHE A 11 -24.57 23.14 -43.56
C PHE A 11 -23.95 21.76 -43.79
N THR A 12 -22.71 21.55 -43.35
CA THR A 12 -22.18 20.20 -43.13
C THR A 12 -22.65 19.73 -41.76
N HIS A 13 -23.62 18.80 -41.75
CA HIS A 13 -23.95 18.00 -40.57
C HIS A 13 -22.76 17.09 -40.26
N LEU A 14 -21.87 17.52 -39.36
CA LEU A 14 -20.97 16.61 -38.66
C LEU A 14 -21.83 15.79 -37.68
N TRP A 15 -22.09 14.54 -38.05
CA TRP A 15 -22.55 13.54 -37.09
C TRP A 15 -21.39 13.25 -36.14
N ALA A 16 -21.40 13.90 -34.98
CA ALA A 16 -20.59 13.49 -33.85
C ALA A 16 -21.07 12.10 -33.42
N VAL A 17 -20.31 11.07 -33.80
CA VAL A 17 -20.43 9.76 -33.17
C VAL A 17 -19.96 9.94 -31.73
N LEU A 18 -20.91 10.15 -30.83
CA LEU A 18 -20.72 9.97 -29.40
C LEU A 18 -20.41 8.48 -29.18
N ALA A 19 -19.12 8.13 -29.28
CA ALA A 19 -18.63 6.92 -28.67
C ALA A 19 -18.89 7.08 -27.18
N LYS A 20 -19.96 6.44 -26.68
CA LYS A 20 -20.13 6.18 -25.26
C LYS A 20 -18.95 5.33 -24.85
N SER A 21 -17.89 5.95 -24.33
CA SER A 21 -16.91 5.24 -23.53
C SER A 21 -17.71 4.65 -22.37
N VAL A 22 -17.84 3.33 -22.39
CA VAL A 22 -18.32 2.61 -21.22
C VAL A 22 -17.21 2.75 -20.19
N VAL A 23 -17.28 3.79 -19.37
CA VAL A 23 -16.52 3.91 -18.13
C VAL A 23 -17.06 2.81 -17.22
N SER A 24 -16.46 1.63 -17.33
CA SER A 24 -16.79 0.51 -16.47
C SER A 24 -16.09 0.77 -15.14
N SER A 25 -16.83 1.16 -14.10
CA SER A 25 -16.37 0.93 -12.73
C SER A 25 -16.32 -0.58 -12.54
N ARG A 26 -15.18 -1.22 -12.84
CA ARG A 26 -14.94 -2.62 -12.49
C ARG A 26 -14.67 -2.70 -10.99
N GLN A 27 -15.66 -2.36 -10.18
CA GLN A 27 -15.74 -2.88 -8.82
C GLN A 27 -16.64 -4.11 -8.91
N ALA A 28 -16.14 -5.13 -9.62
CA ALA A 28 -16.77 -6.43 -9.60
C ALA A 28 -16.50 -7.00 -8.22
N THR A 29 -17.56 -7.39 -7.50
CA THR A 29 -17.47 -8.33 -6.38
C THR A 29 -16.90 -9.63 -6.96
N THR A 30 -15.59 -9.77 -6.92
CA THR A 30 -14.89 -11.01 -7.26
C THR A 30 -15.23 -12.05 -6.20
N ASP A 31 -15.27 -13.33 -6.56
CA ASP A 31 -15.37 -14.41 -5.57
C ASP A 31 -14.02 -14.74 -4.91
N VAL A 32 -12.97 -13.97 -5.25
CA VAL A 32 -11.70 -13.95 -4.51
C VAL A 32 -11.95 -13.58 -3.04
N HIS A 33 -11.42 -14.38 -2.12
CA HIS A 33 -11.64 -14.26 -0.68
C HIS A 33 -10.43 -14.78 0.12
N LEU A 34 -10.33 -14.43 1.39
CA LEU A 34 -9.35 -15.04 2.30
C LEU A 34 -9.59 -16.54 2.49
N ALA A 35 -8.52 -17.32 2.37
CA ALA A 35 -8.51 -18.76 2.65
C ALA A 35 -7.49 -19.16 3.74
N VAL A 36 -6.89 -18.18 4.41
CA VAL A 36 -5.98 -18.37 5.56
C VAL A 36 -6.43 -17.48 6.70
N ALA A 37 -6.16 -17.92 7.92
CA ALA A 37 -6.36 -17.12 9.12
C ALA A 37 -5.03 -16.44 9.53
N PRO A 38 -5.08 -15.33 10.29
CA PRO A 38 -3.93 -14.75 10.95
C PRO A 38 -3.07 -15.74 11.73
N ASN A 39 -1.75 -15.59 11.66
CA ASN A 39 -0.81 -16.30 12.52
C ASN A 39 -0.60 -15.50 13.81
N CYS A 40 -1.62 -15.48 14.67
CA CYS A 40 -1.58 -14.71 15.91
C CYS A 40 -0.46 -15.18 16.85
N GLY A 41 0.35 -14.24 17.34
CA GLY A 41 1.46 -14.51 18.24
C GLY A 41 1.46 -13.67 19.51
N SER A 42 2.65 -13.43 20.06
CA SER A 42 2.86 -12.63 21.26
C SER A 42 3.80 -11.45 20.99
N LEU A 43 3.64 -10.39 21.76
CA LEU A 43 4.47 -9.19 21.73
C LEU A 43 5.98 -9.48 21.82
N SER A 44 6.36 -10.44 22.66
CA SER A 44 7.73 -10.95 22.74
C SER A 44 7.87 -12.22 21.93
N GLY A 45 8.92 -12.34 21.11
CA GLY A 45 9.23 -13.58 20.38
C GLY A 45 9.53 -13.34 18.90
N PRO A 46 9.41 -14.39 18.06
CA PRO A 46 9.53 -14.22 16.61
C PRO A 46 8.38 -13.36 16.07
N PRO A 47 8.57 -12.69 14.90
CA PRO A 47 7.51 -11.95 14.25
C PRO A 47 6.25 -12.78 14.04
N ALA A 48 5.10 -12.19 14.35
CA ALA A 48 3.79 -12.79 14.22
C ALA A 48 2.72 -11.68 14.13
N ASP A 49 1.51 -12.05 13.71
CA ASP A 49 0.40 -11.11 13.71
C ASP A 49 -0.02 -10.76 15.13
N ILE A 50 -0.10 -9.47 15.43
CA ILE A 50 -0.53 -8.96 16.74
C ILE A 50 -1.33 -7.67 16.62
N ASN A 51 -2.23 -7.46 17.57
CA ASN A 51 -2.89 -6.21 17.85
C ASN A 51 -2.73 -5.87 19.34
N ASN A 52 -1.77 -4.99 19.63
CA ASN A 52 -1.47 -4.45 20.94
C ASN A 52 -2.17 -3.09 21.14
N GLY A 53 -3.48 -3.15 21.38
CA GLY A 53 -4.26 -1.99 21.83
C GLY A 53 -4.91 -1.15 20.73
N LEU A 54 -4.78 -1.49 19.44
CA LEU A 54 -5.57 -0.81 18.40
C LEU A 54 -7.05 -1.13 18.56
N LYS A 55 -7.86 -0.07 18.48
CA LYS A 55 -9.33 -0.12 18.49
C LYS A 55 -9.86 -0.74 17.20
N PRO A 56 -11.15 -1.17 17.18
CA PRO A 56 -11.83 -1.54 15.94
C PRO A 56 -11.72 -0.42 14.89
N LEU A 57 -11.61 -0.78 13.61
CA LEU A 57 -11.39 0.18 12.52
C LEU A 57 -12.42 1.31 12.47
N SER A 58 -13.68 1.03 12.83
CA SER A 58 -14.76 2.02 12.90
C SER A 58 -14.53 3.17 13.88
N ASN A 59 -13.52 3.05 14.75
CA ASN A 59 -13.17 4.09 15.72
C ASN A 59 -12.15 5.09 15.16
N TYR A 60 -11.61 4.83 13.97
CA TYR A 60 -10.70 5.77 13.30
C TYR A 60 -11.46 6.56 12.24
N SER A 61 -11.44 7.88 12.35
CA SER A 61 -12.05 8.78 11.36
C SER A 61 -11.07 9.17 10.26
N THR A 62 -9.78 8.95 10.50
CA THR A 62 -8.68 9.27 9.58
C THR A 62 -7.68 8.12 9.52
N ILE A 63 -7.21 7.80 8.32
CA ILE A 63 -6.07 6.94 8.07
C ILE A 63 -4.99 7.78 7.40
N VAL A 64 -3.80 7.85 7.99
CA VAL A 64 -2.61 8.47 7.39
C VAL A 64 -1.69 7.34 6.94
N ALA A 65 -1.44 7.24 5.63
CA ALA A 65 -0.72 6.10 5.07
C ALA A 65 0.63 6.52 4.48
N PHE A 66 1.69 5.83 4.92
CA PHE A 66 3.05 5.92 4.40
C PHE A 66 3.42 4.58 3.78
N GLY A 67 4.17 4.61 2.68
CA GLY A 67 4.43 3.39 1.95
C GLY A 67 5.09 3.57 0.60
N ASP A 68 5.10 2.48 -0.14
CA ASP A 68 5.62 2.38 -1.50
C ASP A 68 4.51 2.20 -2.55
N SER A 69 4.80 1.50 -3.65
CA SER A 69 3.88 1.22 -4.75
C SER A 69 2.63 0.43 -4.34
N TYR A 70 2.67 -0.34 -3.25
CA TYR A 70 1.52 -1.11 -2.77
C TYR A 70 0.50 -0.24 -2.03
N THR A 71 0.90 0.98 -1.64
CA THR A 71 0.09 1.90 -0.84
C THR A 71 -0.14 3.24 -1.56
N SER A 72 0.70 3.59 -2.53
CA SER A 72 0.64 4.86 -3.26
C SER A 72 -0.47 4.92 -4.31
N GLY A 73 -1.45 5.79 -4.07
CA GLY A 73 -2.48 6.20 -5.01
C GLY A 73 -2.05 7.30 -5.99
N GLY A 74 -0.83 7.83 -5.85
CA GLY A 74 -0.18 8.72 -6.83
C GLY A 74 -0.24 10.22 -6.54
N THR A 75 -0.79 10.67 -5.40
CA THR A 75 -0.78 12.10 -5.00
C THR A 75 0.27 12.42 -3.92
N PHE A 76 0.56 11.47 -3.02
CA PHE A 76 1.62 11.49 -1.99
C PHE A 76 1.71 12.77 -1.13
N ASN A 77 0.57 13.44 -0.91
CA ASN A 77 0.50 14.71 -0.17
C ASN A 77 -0.74 14.80 0.75
N GLY A 78 -1.39 13.67 1.03
CA GLY A 78 -2.60 13.60 1.83
C GLY A 78 -3.87 14.12 1.15
N ALA A 79 -3.82 14.59 -0.09
CA ALA A 79 -5.00 15.02 -0.82
C ALA A 79 -5.88 13.83 -1.25
N VAL A 80 -7.18 14.12 -1.45
CA VAL A 80 -8.15 13.15 -1.97
C VAL A 80 -7.64 12.52 -3.26
N LEU A 81 -7.59 11.20 -3.27
CA LEU A 81 -7.13 10.46 -4.43
C LEU A 81 -8.16 10.53 -5.58
N PRO A 82 -7.70 10.51 -6.84
CA PRO A 82 -8.61 10.31 -7.97
C PRO A 82 -9.27 8.93 -7.89
N PRO A 83 -10.42 8.71 -8.56
CA PRO A 83 -11.08 7.41 -8.59
C PRO A 83 -10.15 6.31 -9.13
N PRO A 84 -10.15 5.10 -8.54
CA PRO A 84 -9.30 3.99 -8.94
C PRO A 84 -9.85 3.29 -10.20
N VAL A 85 -9.86 4.02 -11.32
CA VAL A 85 -10.42 3.54 -12.59
C VAL A 85 -9.33 3.45 -13.66
N LEU A 86 -9.36 2.35 -14.41
CA LEU A 86 -8.49 2.17 -15.57
C LEU A 86 -8.88 3.12 -16.71
N SER A 87 -7.86 3.68 -17.35
CA SER A 87 -8.01 4.47 -18.58
C SER A 87 -7.03 3.95 -19.64
N PRO A 88 -7.42 2.92 -20.40
CA PRO A 88 -6.55 2.34 -21.42
C PRO A 88 -5.98 3.40 -22.39
N PRO A 89 -4.72 3.25 -22.84
CA PRO A 89 -3.85 2.08 -22.66
C PRO A 89 -3.06 2.06 -21.34
N ASN A 90 -3.26 3.04 -20.46
CA ASN A 90 -2.55 3.11 -19.18
C ASN A 90 -3.03 2.00 -18.24
N PRO A 91 -2.14 1.10 -17.78
CA PRO A 91 -2.52 0.01 -16.87
C PRO A 91 -2.68 0.46 -15.42
N ASN A 92 -2.38 1.72 -15.09
CA ASN A 92 -2.41 2.23 -13.72
C ASN A 92 -3.77 2.88 -13.42
N ALA A 93 -4.60 2.21 -12.64
CA ALA A 93 -5.94 2.69 -12.30
C ALA A 93 -5.86 3.96 -11.45
N GLY A 94 -6.33 5.10 -11.96
CA GLY A 94 -6.25 6.37 -11.22
C GLY A 94 -4.84 6.75 -10.72
N GLY A 95 -3.77 6.22 -11.33
CA GLY A 95 -2.39 6.44 -10.89
C GLY A 95 -1.82 5.37 -9.94
N ARG A 96 -2.62 4.38 -9.50
CA ARG A 96 -2.15 3.22 -8.73
C ARG A 96 -1.40 2.26 -9.64
N ILE A 97 -0.34 1.61 -9.15
CA ILE A 97 0.33 0.51 -9.86
C ILE A 97 -0.47 -0.80 -9.71
N THR A 98 -1.76 -0.75 -10.04
CA THR A 98 -2.68 -1.89 -10.02
C THR A 98 -3.91 -1.59 -10.91
N ASN A 99 -4.82 -2.54 -11.05
CA ASN A 99 -6.05 -2.41 -11.83
C ASN A 99 -7.25 -1.82 -11.07
N GLY A 100 -7.08 -1.36 -9.83
CA GLY A 100 -8.18 -0.83 -9.02
C GLY A 100 -7.74 -0.21 -7.69
N ALA A 101 -8.59 -0.32 -6.67
CA ALA A 101 -8.36 0.27 -5.35
C ALA A 101 -7.28 -0.49 -4.58
N LEU A 102 -6.45 0.24 -3.84
CA LEU A 102 -5.42 -0.33 -2.98
C LEU A 102 -6.00 -0.90 -1.68
N TRP A 103 -5.22 -1.73 -1.01
CA TRP A 103 -5.60 -2.32 0.27
C TRP A 103 -5.92 -1.25 1.32
N VAL A 104 -5.17 -0.15 1.33
CA VAL A 104 -5.38 0.96 2.27
C VAL A 104 -6.66 1.77 1.94
N GLU A 105 -7.07 1.83 0.67
CA GLU A 105 -8.35 2.43 0.26
C GLU A 105 -9.54 1.56 0.70
N ASN A 106 -9.40 0.23 0.59
CA ASN A 106 -10.37 -0.71 1.12
C ASN A 106 -10.46 -0.64 2.65
N LEU A 107 -9.32 -0.53 3.34
CA LEU A 107 -9.27 -0.35 4.79
C LEU A 107 -9.98 0.93 5.25
N ALA A 108 -9.72 2.06 4.56
CA ALA A 108 -10.39 3.34 4.84
C ALA A 108 -11.90 3.26 4.58
N THR A 109 -12.32 2.53 3.53
CA THR A 109 -13.74 2.30 3.23
C THR A 109 -14.43 1.54 4.37
N VAL A 110 -13.81 0.47 4.87
CA VAL A 110 -14.33 -0.31 6.01
C VAL A 110 -14.39 0.52 7.28
N ALA A 111 -13.36 1.33 7.55
CA ALA A 111 -13.32 2.24 8.70
C ALA A 111 -14.33 3.40 8.58
N ASN A 112 -14.86 3.66 7.38
CA ASN A 112 -15.54 4.91 7.04
C ASN A 112 -14.67 6.14 7.39
N ALA A 113 -13.38 6.04 7.09
CA ALA A 113 -12.36 7.02 7.41
C ALA A 113 -11.94 7.84 6.18
N THR A 114 -11.42 9.04 6.42
CA THR A 114 -10.70 9.80 5.40
C THR A 114 -9.29 9.23 5.25
N LEU A 115 -8.91 8.86 4.02
CA LEU A 115 -7.53 8.47 3.71
C LEU A 115 -6.69 9.70 3.33
N GLN A 116 -5.60 9.91 4.08
CA GLN A 116 -4.51 10.81 3.72
C GLN A 116 -3.33 9.96 3.25
N ASP A 117 -3.19 9.84 1.93
CA ASP A 117 -2.13 9.06 1.31
C ASP A 117 -0.86 9.89 1.09
N TRP A 118 0.21 9.48 1.77
CA TRP A 118 1.56 10.02 1.67
C TRP A 118 2.54 9.03 1.03
N ALA A 119 2.07 7.84 0.67
CA ALA A 119 2.90 6.79 0.09
C ALA A 119 3.36 7.17 -1.33
N VAL A 120 4.58 6.78 -1.67
CA VAL A 120 5.25 7.12 -2.92
C VAL A 120 5.68 5.85 -3.64
N ASN A 121 5.20 5.66 -4.88
CA ASN A 121 5.70 4.59 -5.74
C ASN A 121 7.24 4.68 -5.92
N GLY A 122 7.94 3.57 -5.66
CA GLY A 122 9.40 3.47 -5.73
C GLY A 122 10.14 3.96 -4.48
N SER A 123 9.41 4.33 -3.42
CA SER A 123 10.03 4.71 -2.15
C SER A 123 10.77 3.53 -1.51
N ILE A 124 11.92 3.86 -0.94
CA ILE A 124 12.63 3.04 0.05
C ILE A 124 12.60 3.74 1.41
N VAL A 125 13.20 3.16 2.45
CA VAL A 125 13.16 3.73 3.80
C VAL A 125 14.02 5.00 3.91
N ASP A 126 15.31 4.92 3.55
CA ASP A 126 16.27 6.03 3.61
C ASP A 126 17.20 6.02 2.39
N HIS A 127 17.14 7.05 1.55
CA HIS A 127 18.03 7.15 0.38
C HIS A 127 19.51 7.25 0.74
N ASN A 128 19.87 7.75 1.93
CA ASN A 128 21.27 7.91 2.32
C ASN A 128 21.98 6.56 2.46
N MET A 129 21.21 5.48 2.66
CA MET A 129 21.72 4.12 2.70
C MET A 129 22.09 3.57 1.31
N TYR A 130 21.83 4.30 0.22
CA TYR A 130 22.02 3.84 -1.15
C TYR A 130 22.86 4.83 -1.98
N PRO A 131 24.17 5.01 -1.65
CA PRO A 131 25.00 6.07 -2.23
C PRO A 131 25.26 5.93 -3.74
N SER A 132 24.98 4.77 -4.33
CA SER A 132 25.18 4.46 -5.75
C SER A 132 23.93 4.65 -6.61
N ILE A 133 22.76 4.90 -6.00
CA ILE A 133 21.47 5.01 -6.69
C ILE A 133 20.99 6.46 -6.64
N ASN A 134 20.44 6.95 -7.76
CA ASN A 134 19.84 8.27 -7.83
C ASN A 134 18.30 8.16 -7.79
N PHE A 135 17.70 8.59 -6.69
CA PHE A 135 16.25 8.61 -6.47
C PHE A 135 15.60 9.95 -6.82
N ALA A 136 16.18 10.72 -7.74
CA ALA A 136 15.71 12.06 -8.08
C ALA A 136 14.19 12.11 -8.32
N GLY A 137 13.50 12.90 -7.49
CA GLY A 137 12.06 13.14 -7.59
C GLY A 137 11.17 12.09 -6.90
N ILE A 138 11.75 11.08 -6.25
CA ILE A 138 11.04 10.08 -5.45
C ILE A 138 11.37 10.38 -3.99
N PRO A 139 10.43 10.82 -3.16
CA PRO A 139 10.64 10.91 -1.71
C PRO A 139 10.79 9.51 -1.07
N ASP A 140 11.73 9.36 -0.14
CA ASP A 140 11.83 8.17 0.72
C ASP A 140 10.83 8.28 1.87
N TYR A 141 10.68 7.19 2.63
CA TYR A 141 9.78 7.14 3.78
C TYR A 141 10.09 8.24 4.81
N LEU A 142 11.37 8.47 5.13
CA LEU A 142 11.76 9.54 6.04
C LEU A 142 11.26 10.91 5.53
N THR A 143 11.41 11.18 4.24
CA THR A 143 10.89 12.40 3.61
C THR A 143 9.36 12.45 3.60
N GLN A 144 8.66 11.33 3.38
CA GLN A 144 7.19 11.26 3.48
C GLN A 144 6.72 11.69 4.89
N VAL A 145 7.36 11.14 5.94
CA VAL A 145 7.06 11.46 7.34
C VAL A 145 7.35 12.93 7.64
N GLN A 146 8.50 13.45 7.22
CA GLN A 146 8.86 14.86 7.43
C GLN A 146 7.94 15.82 6.68
N ASN A 147 7.47 15.46 5.47
CA ASN A 147 6.49 16.24 4.73
C ASN A 147 5.14 16.30 5.48
N TYR A 148 4.68 15.16 6.03
CA TYR A 148 3.48 15.10 6.85
C TYR A 148 3.62 15.94 8.13
N ILE A 149 4.71 15.80 8.88
CA ILE A 149 4.99 16.62 10.08
C ILE A 149 5.04 18.11 9.69
N GLY A 150 5.66 18.43 8.55
CA GLY A 150 5.85 19.78 8.04
C GLY A 150 4.55 20.53 7.72
N VAL A 151 3.48 19.82 7.34
CA VAL A 151 2.15 20.45 7.15
C VAL A 151 1.43 20.76 8.45
N ARG A 152 1.99 20.37 9.61
CA ARG A 152 1.46 20.63 10.96
C ARG A 152 0.00 20.22 11.08
N PRO A 153 -0.30 18.91 10.94
CA PRO A 153 -1.65 18.40 10.99
C PRO A 153 -2.31 18.77 12.32
N SER A 154 -3.62 19.02 12.31
CA SER A 154 -4.38 19.28 13.54
C SER A 154 -4.30 18.08 14.48
N SER A 155 -4.24 18.35 15.78
CA SER A 155 -3.98 17.41 16.88
C SER A 155 -5.09 16.36 17.15
N VAL A 156 -5.87 15.94 16.16
CA VAL A 156 -6.88 14.88 16.34
C VAL A 156 -6.19 13.52 16.18
N VAL A 157 -5.55 13.09 17.27
CA VAL A 157 -4.62 11.95 17.27
C VAL A 157 -5.26 10.65 17.74
N ASP A 158 -6.31 10.74 18.56
CA ASP A 158 -6.88 9.57 19.24
C ASP A 158 -7.80 8.73 18.32
N ASP A 159 -8.26 9.29 17.20
CA ASP A 159 -9.08 8.66 16.15
C ASP A 159 -8.37 8.62 14.78
N THR A 160 -7.05 8.84 14.75
CA THR A 160 -6.21 8.67 13.56
C THR A 160 -5.42 7.37 13.65
N LEU A 161 -5.47 6.55 12.60
CA LEU A 161 -4.62 5.38 12.40
C LEU A 161 -3.48 5.72 11.44
N TYR A 162 -2.24 5.56 11.90
CA TYR A 162 -1.03 5.74 11.10
C TYR A 162 -0.61 4.40 10.53
N VAL A 163 -0.58 4.28 9.21
CA VAL A 163 -0.28 3.03 8.51
C VAL A 163 1.10 3.15 7.88
N ILE A 164 1.98 2.19 8.15
CA ILE A 164 3.33 2.13 7.61
C ILE A 164 3.52 0.77 6.94
N PHE A 165 3.76 0.79 5.63
CA PHE A 165 4.10 -0.41 4.87
C PHE A 165 5.33 -0.13 3.99
N MET A 166 6.50 -0.45 4.54
CA MET A 166 7.82 -0.17 3.95
C MET A 166 8.76 -1.38 4.06
N GLY A 167 9.84 -1.38 3.27
CA GLY A 167 10.91 -2.38 3.30
C GLY A 167 11.00 -3.28 2.08
N MET A 168 9.98 -3.30 1.20
CA MET A 168 10.02 -4.13 -0.03
C MET A 168 11.06 -3.62 -1.03
N GLY A 169 11.04 -2.31 -1.33
CA GLY A 169 12.05 -1.72 -2.20
C GLY A 169 13.46 -1.87 -1.63
N ASP A 170 13.59 -1.74 -0.31
CA ASP A 170 14.86 -1.89 0.39
C ASP A 170 15.41 -3.32 0.26
N TYR A 171 14.53 -4.32 0.42
CA TYR A 171 14.86 -5.72 0.21
C TYR A 171 15.26 -5.99 -1.24
N GLU A 172 14.53 -5.48 -2.23
CA GLU A 172 14.86 -5.64 -3.65
C GLU A 172 16.26 -5.08 -3.98
N LEU A 173 16.63 -3.96 -3.35
CA LEU A 173 17.90 -3.26 -3.52
C LEU A 173 18.95 -3.59 -2.42
N ARG A 174 18.76 -4.69 -1.68
CA ARG A 174 19.58 -4.99 -0.49
C ARG A 174 21.08 -5.13 -0.76
N ASN A 175 21.49 -5.45 -1.99
CA ASN A 175 22.90 -5.58 -2.34
C ASN A 175 23.55 -4.23 -2.62
N GLU A 176 22.74 -3.20 -2.80
CA GLU A 176 23.13 -1.82 -3.09
C GLU A 176 23.18 -0.95 -1.82
N ILE A 177 22.69 -1.47 -0.69
CA ILE A 177 22.77 -0.83 0.62
C ILE A 177 24.24 -0.63 1.01
N TYR A 178 24.55 0.53 1.59
CA TYR A 178 25.83 0.82 2.20
C TYR A 178 26.12 -0.20 3.31
N GLN A 179 27.26 -0.90 3.19
CA GLN A 179 27.67 -2.04 4.04
C GLN A 179 26.92 -3.36 3.78
N GLY A 180 26.05 -3.41 2.77
CA GLY A 180 25.44 -4.64 2.25
C GLY A 180 24.12 -5.03 2.92
N PRO A 181 23.60 -6.23 2.60
CA PRO A 181 22.22 -6.62 2.93
C PRO A 181 21.93 -6.74 4.43
N GLU A 182 22.93 -6.99 5.27
CA GLU A 182 22.75 -7.04 6.74
C GLU A 182 22.31 -5.69 7.33
N SER A 183 22.59 -4.60 6.61
CA SER A 183 22.18 -3.25 6.99
C SER A 183 20.69 -2.97 6.77
N LEU A 184 19.89 -3.91 6.27
CA LEU A 184 18.42 -3.80 6.30
C LEU A 184 17.91 -3.56 7.74
N THR A 185 18.56 -4.12 8.76
CA THR A 185 18.21 -3.88 10.17
C THR A 185 18.39 -2.42 10.61
N THR A 186 19.29 -1.66 9.96
CA THR A 186 19.39 -0.21 10.14
C THR A 186 18.12 0.49 9.66
N LEU A 187 17.60 0.10 8.49
CA LEU A 187 16.37 0.66 7.94
C LEU A 187 15.14 0.31 8.80
N ALA A 188 15.11 -0.88 9.40
CA ALA A 188 14.10 -1.19 10.43
C ALA A 188 14.15 -0.18 11.59
N SER A 189 15.35 0.22 12.01
CA SER A 189 15.54 1.20 13.08
C SER A 189 15.11 2.61 12.65
N ASP A 190 15.31 2.99 11.39
CA ASP A 190 14.84 4.26 10.82
C ASP A 190 13.30 4.35 10.76
N ILE A 191 12.62 3.21 10.53
CA ILE A 191 11.17 3.12 10.66
C ILE A 191 10.72 3.42 12.09
N ILE A 192 11.38 2.80 13.08
CA ILE A 192 11.09 3.03 14.50
C ILE A 192 11.35 4.49 14.88
N TYR A 193 12.46 5.06 14.43
CA TYR A 193 12.77 6.47 14.65
C TYR A 193 11.63 7.38 14.14
N SER A 194 11.13 7.15 12.93
CA SER A 194 10.01 7.92 12.38
C SER A 194 8.70 7.74 13.16
N ILE A 195 8.44 6.54 13.69
CA ILE A 195 7.30 6.30 14.59
C ILE A 195 7.42 7.18 15.84
N LEU A 196 8.62 7.27 16.43
CA LEU A 196 8.89 8.13 17.59
C LEU A 196 8.78 9.63 17.24
N GLU A 197 9.20 10.05 16.04
CA GLU A 197 8.99 11.41 15.56
C GLU A 197 7.49 11.74 15.43
N LEU A 198 6.71 10.82 14.86
CA LEU A 198 5.25 10.96 14.77
C LEU A 198 4.57 10.95 16.14
N ASN A 199 5.05 10.14 17.09
CA ASN A 199 4.54 10.11 18.47
C ASN A 199 4.92 11.38 19.27
N SER A 200 5.88 12.15 18.77
CA SER A 200 6.36 13.39 19.40
C SER A 200 5.63 14.64 18.91
N ASN A 201 5.91 15.78 19.56
CA ASN A 201 5.46 17.11 19.11
C ASN A 201 5.95 17.38 17.68
N PRO A 202 5.08 17.82 16.73
CA PRO A 202 3.72 18.32 16.94
C PRO A 202 2.60 17.33 16.67
N VAL A 203 2.91 16.10 16.27
CA VAL A 203 1.91 15.16 15.77
C VAL A 203 1.24 14.40 16.89
N PHE A 204 1.98 13.89 17.89
CA PHE A 204 1.44 13.07 19.00
C PHE A 204 0.64 11.84 18.53
N ALA A 205 1.05 11.21 17.44
CA ALA A 205 0.45 10.00 16.88
C ALA A 205 0.50 8.83 17.89
N LYS A 206 -0.60 8.11 18.06
CA LYS A 206 -0.69 7.02 19.04
C LYS A 206 -0.98 5.64 18.47
N ASN A 207 -1.69 5.59 17.35
CA ASN A 207 -2.23 4.33 16.81
C ASN A 207 -1.47 3.99 15.53
N PHE A 208 -0.68 2.92 15.54
CA PHE A 208 0.15 2.53 14.40
C PHE A 208 -0.18 1.13 13.89
N LEU A 209 -0.51 1.01 12.61
CA LEU A 209 -0.57 -0.26 11.91
C LEU A 209 0.72 -0.42 11.09
N ILE A 210 1.54 -1.38 11.48
CA ILE A 210 2.78 -1.72 10.79
C ILE A 210 2.55 -2.98 9.99
N VAL A 211 2.92 -2.96 8.72
CA VAL A 211 2.70 -4.06 7.78
C VAL A 211 4.03 -4.47 7.17
N ASP A 212 4.30 -5.77 7.15
CA ASP A 212 5.47 -6.34 6.50
C ASP A 212 5.10 -7.30 5.36
N ASN A 213 5.90 -7.22 4.30
CA ASN A 213 5.97 -8.21 3.22
C ASN A 213 7.29 -8.07 2.45
N TYR A 214 8.41 -7.84 3.15
CA TYR A 214 9.69 -7.42 2.55
C TYR A 214 10.05 -8.18 1.25
N GLY A 215 9.77 -9.48 1.19
CA GLY A 215 10.20 -10.36 0.11
C GLY A 215 9.11 -10.81 -0.85
N ARG A 216 7.87 -10.32 -0.69
CA ARG A 216 6.74 -10.65 -1.58
C ARG A 216 6.58 -12.16 -1.81
N GLY A 217 6.67 -12.94 -0.73
CA GLY A 217 6.63 -14.41 -0.77
C GLY A 217 7.98 -15.10 -0.98
N THR A 218 9.09 -14.36 -1.00
CA THR A 218 10.45 -14.91 -0.96
C THR A 218 11.07 -14.65 0.40
N GLU A 219 11.66 -15.68 1.01
CA GLU A 219 12.40 -15.56 2.28
C GLU A 219 13.91 -15.45 2.04
N SER A 220 14.59 -14.78 2.96
CA SER A 220 16.05 -14.83 3.08
C SER A 220 16.49 -14.36 4.47
N ASP A 221 17.68 -14.80 4.90
CA ASP A 221 18.26 -14.44 6.19
C ASP A 221 18.24 -12.92 6.47
N ALA A 222 18.61 -12.09 5.49
CA ALA A 222 18.68 -10.64 5.66
C ALA A 222 17.27 -10.01 5.80
N GLY A 223 16.28 -10.52 5.07
CA GLY A 223 14.91 -10.05 5.18
C GLY A 223 14.22 -10.51 6.47
N ASP A 224 14.48 -11.75 6.90
CA ASP A 224 13.99 -12.25 8.18
C ASP A 224 14.63 -11.51 9.35
N ALA A 225 15.92 -11.15 9.24
CA ALA A 225 16.59 -10.29 10.21
C ALA A 225 15.97 -8.88 10.26
N TYR A 226 15.64 -8.28 9.11
CA TYR A 226 14.91 -7.01 9.04
C TYR A 226 13.57 -7.08 9.78
N LYS A 227 12.74 -8.09 9.45
CA LYS A 227 11.42 -8.28 10.06
C LYS A 227 11.53 -8.51 11.57
N ALA A 228 12.46 -9.37 12.00
CA ALA A 228 12.73 -9.64 13.40
C ALA A 228 13.16 -8.37 14.14
N SER A 229 14.03 -7.57 13.55
CA SER A 229 14.50 -6.30 14.13
C SER A 229 13.37 -5.28 14.26
N LEU A 230 12.54 -5.11 13.23
CA LEU A 230 11.39 -4.21 13.27
C LEU A 230 10.40 -4.64 14.36
N PHE A 231 10.06 -5.93 14.41
CA PHE A 231 9.13 -6.49 15.40
C PHE A 231 9.65 -6.33 16.83
N SER A 232 10.93 -6.66 17.08
CA SER A 232 11.51 -6.55 18.42
C SER A 232 11.61 -5.11 18.90
N GLN A 233 11.96 -4.17 18.02
CA GLN A 233 12.05 -2.76 18.38
C GLN A 233 10.66 -2.14 18.64
N LEU A 234 9.62 -2.55 17.91
CA LEU A 234 8.23 -2.15 18.22
C LEU A 234 7.83 -2.60 19.63
N TYR A 235 8.17 -3.84 19.99
CA TYR A 235 7.94 -4.35 21.34
C TYR A 235 8.68 -3.53 22.40
N GLU A 236 9.95 -3.22 22.18
CA GLU A 236 10.76 -2.40 23.09
C GLU A 236 10.14 -1.01 23.30
N VAL A 237 9.80 -0.31 22.22
CA VAL A 237 9.17 1.02 22.29
C VAL A 237 7.81 0.96 22.99
N SER A 238 6.99 -0.06 22.73
CA SER A 238 5.67 -0.18 23.33
C SER A 238 5.68 -0.45 24.84
N ASN A 239 6.79 -0.97 25.38
CA ASN A 239 6.96 -1.20 26.82
C ASN A 239 7.64 -0.05 27.55
N ASP A 240 8.15 0.93 26.82
CA ASP A 240 8.74 2.12 27.41
C ASP A 240 7.63 3.07 27.85
N LEU A 241 7.59 3.36 29.15
CA LEU A 241 6.56 4.19 29.79
C LEU A 241 6.59 5.65 29.33
N ASP A 242 7.67 6.06 28.65
CA ASP A 242 7.78 7.40 28.07
C ASP A 242 6.95 7.58 26.80
N TYR A 243 6.44 6.48 26.19
CA TYR A 243 5.63 6.53 24.97
C TYR A 243 4.20 5.97 25.18
N ASP A 244 3.20 6.75 24.75
CA ASP A 244 1.79 6.32 24.68
C ASP A 244 1.49 5.83 23.26
N LEU A 245 1.73 4.53 23.02
CA LEU A 245 1.63 3.93 21.69
C LEU A 245 0.86 2.61 21.71
N SER A 246 -0.17 2.53 20.86
CA SER A 246 -0.87 1.29 20.51
C SER A 246 -0.48 0.90 19.10
N PHE A 247 -0.22 -0.38 18.86
CA PHE A 247 0.15 -0.82 17.52
C PHE A 247 -0.37 -2.21 17.17
N ALA A 248 -0.47 -2.46 15.87
CA ALA A 248 -0.58 -3.80 15.32
C ALA A 248 0.58 -4.05 14.36
N PHE A 249 1.04 -5.29 14.34
CA PHE A 249 1.98 -5.78 13.33
C PHE A 249 1.27 -6.84 12.52
N VAL A 250 1.23 -6.66 11.20
CA VAL A 250 0.61 -7.58 10.25
C VAL A 250 1.70 -8.14 9.34
N ASP A 251 1.87 -9.46 9.35
CA ASP A 251 2.82 -10.14 8.48
C ASP A 251 2.09 -10.77 7.29
N PHE A 252 2.13 -10.09 6.14
CA PHE A 252 1.53 -10.64 4.93
C PHE A 252 2.26 -11.87 4.38
N LYS A 253 3.36 -12.32 4.99
CA LYS A 253 3.98 -13.61 4.69
C LYS A 253 2.96 -14.75 4.74
N THR A 254 2.09 -14.80 5.74
CA THR A 254 1.07 -15.86 5.84
C THR A 254 0.10 -15.83 4.67
N LEU A 255 -0.31 -14.64 4.22
CA LEU A 255 -1.15 -14.47 3.04
C LEU A 255 -0.42 -14.91 1.77
N TRP A 256 0.82 -14.44 1.57
CA TRP A 256 1.61 -14.78 0.38
C TRP A 256 1.97 -16.26 0.32
N ASP A 257 2.34 -16.89 1.43
CA ASP A 257 2.63 -18.32 1.49
C ASP A 257 1.38 -19.16 1.23
N GLY A 258 0.23 -18.74 1.78
CA GLY A 258 -1.04 -19.40 1.54
C GLY A 258 -1.39 -19.46 0.05
N VAL A 259 -1.05 -18.41 -0.71
CA VAL A 259 -1.29 -18.32 -2.16
C VAL A 259 -0.19 -19.00 -2.98
N LEU A 260 1.08 -18.73 -2.68
CA LEU A 260 2.23 -19.04 -3.56
C LEU A 260 3.02 -20.29 -3.16
N ASN A 261 3.19 -20.55 -1.87
CA ASN A 261 4.21 -21.47 -1.36
C ASN A 261 3.67 -22.65 -0.54
N GLY A 262 2.35 -22.71 -0.31
CA GLY A 262 1.79 -23.61 0.67
C GLY A 262 0.36 -24.08 0.39
N SER A 263 -0.22 -24.64 1.44
CA SER A 263 -1.66 -24.89 1.55
C SER A 263 -2.32 -23.61 2.09
N PRO A 264 -3.46 -23.16 1.54
CA PRO A 264 -4.35 -23.94 0.69
C PRO A 264 -4.13 -23.79 -0.83
N GLY A 265 -3.23 -22.90 -1.28
CA GLY A 265 -2.98 -22.61 -2.69
C GLY A 265 -3.93 -21.55 -3.26
N TYR A 266 -3.53 -20.89 -4.36
CA TYR A 266 -4.25 -19.75 -4.92
C TYR A 266 -5.71 -20.05 -5.30
N GLU A 267 -6.05 -21.27 -5.72
CA GLU A 267 -7.42 -21.64 -6.07
C GLU A 267 -8.36 -21.60 -4.86
N ALA A 268 -7.85 -21.90 -3.67
CA ALA A 268 -8.66 -21.84 -2.45
C ALA A 268 -9.05 -20.40 -2.08
N PHE A 269 -8.26 -19.42 -2.51
CA PHE A 269 -8.60 -18.00 -2.41
C PHE A 269 -9.53 -17.53 -3.54
N GLY A 270 -9.91 -18.40 -4.49
CA GLY A 270 -10.72 -18.03 -5.65
C GLY A 270 -9.91 -17.48 -6.84
N TYR A 271 -8.58 -17.49 -6.80
CA TYR A 271 -7.78 -17.13 -7.97
C TYR A 271 -7.79 -18.25 -9.01
N THR A 272 -7.73 -17.87 -10.28
CA THR A 272 -7.48 -18.79 -11.40
C THR A 272 -6.02 -18.77 -11.84
N ASN A 273 -5.24 -17.78 -11.39
CA ASN A 273 -3.82 -17.64 -11.71
C ASN A 273 -3.06 -16.88 -10.60
N ALA A 274 -2.00 -17.47 -10.07
CA ALA A 274 -1.13 -16.83 -9.08
C ALA A 274 -0.10 -15.84 -9.67
N GLY A 275 0.00 -15.78 -11.00
CA GLY A 275 0.89 -14.89 -11.75
C GLY A 275 0.29 -13.52 -12.06
N ALA A 276 0.99 -12.77 -12.91
CA ALA A 276 0.60 -11.44 -13.34
C ALA A 276 -0.33 -11.44 -14.56
N CYS A 277 -1.33 -10.55 -14.54
CA CYS A 277 -2.24 -10.36 -15.68
C CYS A 277 -1.62 -9.59 -16.85
N LEU A 278 -0.68 -8.68 -16.55
CA LEU A 278 0.10 -7.91 -17.50
C LEU A 278 1.59 -8.22 -17.37
N ALA A 279 2.35 -7.93 -18.43
CA ALA A 279 3.80 -8.10 -18.44
C ALA A 279 4.55 -6.97 -17.71
N ASN A 280 3.99 -5.76 -17.68
CA ASN A 280 4.57 -4.56 -17.05
C ASN A 280 3.53 -3.44 -16.95
N ASP A 281 3.93 -2.32 -16.36
CA ASP A 281 3.13 -1.10 -16.11
C ASP A 281 3.11 -0.09 -17.26
N ASN A 282 3.61 -0.43 -18.45
CA ASN A 282 3.64 0.50 -19.59
C ASN A 282 2.42 0.40 -20.50
N SER A 283 1.74 -0.75 -20.53
CA SER A 283 0.64 -0.97 -21.48
C SER A 283 -0.30 -2.11 -21.08
N MET A 284 -1.58 -1.95 -21.45
CA MET A 284 -2.63 -2.98 -21.36
C MET A 284 -2.79 -3.86 -22.61
N THR A 285 -1.88 -3.80 -23.60
CA THR A 285 -2.07 -4.49 -24.90
C THR A 285 -2.18 -6.02 -24.80
N VAL A 286 -1.66 -6.63 -23.74
CA VAL A 286 -1.69 -8.08 -23.51
C VAL A 286 -2.23 -8.37 -22.11
N GLU A 287 -3.41 -7.83 -21.80
CA GLU A 287 -4.18 -8.19 -20.60
C GLU A 287 -4.59 -9.66 -20.67
N CYS A 288 -4.48 -10.35 -19.53
CA CYS A 288 -4.98 -11.70 -19.37
C CYS A 288 -6.51 -11.78 -19.54
N ASP A 289 -7.04 -13.00 -19.76
CA ASP A 289 -8.47 -13.20 -19.99
C ASP A 289 -9.34 -12.93 -18.76
N ASP A 290 -8.78 -13.08 -17.55
CA ASP A 290 -9.51 -12.96 -16.28
C ASP A 290 -8.77 -12.12 -15.21
N PRO A 291 -8.68 -10.80 -15.40
CA PRO A 291 -7.95 -9.88 -14.50
C PRO A 291 -8.53 -9.79 -13.08
N ASN A 292 -9.75 -10.28 -12.88
CA ASN A 292 -10.44 -10.26 -11.61
C ASN A 292 -10.06 -11.44 -10.70
N HIS A 293 -9.50 -12.51 -11.27
CA HIS A 293 -9.09 -13.71 -10.54
C HIS A 293 -7.58 -13.99 -10.71
N THR A 294 -6.78 -12.96 -10.96
CA THR A 294 -5.31 -13.02 -10.94
C THR A 294 -4.74 -12.42 -9.66
N PHE A 295 -3.73 -13.07 -9.08
CA PHE A 295 -3.07 -12.57 -7.87
C PHE A 295 -2.25 -11.29 -8.11
N TYR A 296 -1.55 -11.21 -9.24
CA TYR A 296 -0.77 -10.02 -9.59
C TYR A 296 -1.37 -9.28 -10.77
N TRP A 297 -1.31 -7.95 -10.75
CA TRP A 297 -1.65 -7.13 -11.91
C TRP A 297 -0.49 -7.08 -12.89
N ILE A 298 0.69 -6.70 -12.40
CA ILE A 298 1.98 -6.75 -13.10
C ILE A 298 2.94 -7.60 -12.26
N PRO A 299 4.09 -8.07 -12.80
CA PRO A 299 4.99 -8.94 -12.05
C PRO A 299 5.36 -8.34 -10.69
N GLY A 300 5.06 -9.09 -9.63
CA GLY A 300 5.37 -8.69 -8.26
C GLY A 300 4.59 -7.49 -7.74
N THR A 301 3.45 -7.10 -8.35
CA THR A 301 2.54 -6.09 -7.78
C THR A 301 1.09 -6.61 -7.75
N PRO A 302 0.39 -6.55 -6.59
CA PRO A 302 -0.93 -7.14 -6.40
C PRO A 302 -1.99 -6.61 -7.37
N SER A 303 -2.94 -7.46 -7.73
CA SER A 303 -4.18 -6.99 -8.35
C SER A 303 -5.08 -6.29 -7.33
N ALA A 304 -6.11 -5.60 -7.82
CA ALA A 304 -7.16 -5.01 -6.98
C ALA A 304 -7.88 -6.07 -6.13
N ALA A 305 -8.07 -7.29 -6.65
CA ALA A 305 -8.64 -8.40 -5.89
C ALA A 305 -7.71 -8.79 -4.73
N THR A 306 -6.40 -8.85 -4.98
CA THR A 306 -5.40 -9.12 -3.94
C THR A 306 -5.34 -8.01 -2.90
N HIS A 307 -5.43 -6.75 -3.34
CA HIS A 307 -5.53 -5.61 -2.42
C HIS A 307 -6.79 -5.67 -1.53
N SER A 308 -7.92 -6.18 -2.03
CA SER A 308 -9.11 -6.42 -1.22
C SER A 308 -8.82 -7.40 -0.10
N ILE A 309 -8.27 -8.58 -0.42
CA ILE A 309 -8.00 -9.59 0.61
C ILE A 309 -6.86 -9.21 1.56
N MET A 310 -5.91 -8.39 1.13
CA MET A 310 -4.93 -7.77 2.04
C MET A 310 -5.62 -6.93 3.12
N ALA A 311 -6.64 -6.14 2.74
CA ALA A 311 -7.41 -5.34 3.69
C ALA A 311 -8.30 -6.22 4.59
N GLU A 312 -8.86 -7.30 4.07
CA GLU A 312 -9.57 -8.32 4.88
C GLU A 312 -8.62 -8.97 5.90
N TYR A 313 -7.39 -9.29 5.50
CA TYR A 313 -6.43 -9.94 6.39
C TYR A 313 -6.07 -9.03 7.56
N VAL A 314 -5.81 -7.75 7.28
CA VAL A 314 -5.60 -6.72 8.32
C VAL A 314 -6.80 -6.67 9.28
N GLN A 315 -8.04 -6.70 8.78
CA GLN A 315 -9.23 -6.71 9.63
C GLN A 315 -9.27 -7.94 10.54
N GLU A 316 -8.91 -9.11 10.02
CA GLU A 316 -8.82 -10.33 10.81
C GLU A 316 -7.74 -10.23 11.90
N VAL A 317 -6.54 -9.72 11.58
CA VAL A 317 -5.49 -9.51 12.59
C VAL A 317 -5.96 -8.58 13.70
N LEU A 318 -6.55 -7.42 13.34
CA LEU A 318 -7.02 -6.43 14.30
C LEU A 318 -8.14 -6.96 15.21
N THR A 319 -8.88 -7.97 14.77
CA THR A 319 -10.01 -8.53 15.54
C THR A 319 -9.63 -9.79 16.31
N GLN A 320 -8.71 -10.61 15.80
CA GLN A 320 -8.41 -11.94 16.32
C GLN A 320 -7.12 -11.99 17.15
N CYS A 321 -6.11 -11.18 16.81
CA CYS A 321 -4.77 -11.28 17.40
C CYS A 321 -4.53 -10.29 18.55
N LEU A 322 -5.50 -10.16 19.46
CA LEU A 322 -5.38 -9.27 20.62
C LEU A 322 -4.34 -9.80 21.63
N VAL A 323 -3.44 -8.93 22.08
CA VAL A 323 -2.36 -9.24 23.04
C VAL A 323 -2.34 -8.31 24.24
#